data_AF-A0A090QGQ6-F1
#
_entry.id   AF-A0A090QGQ6-F1
#
_cell.length_a   1.000
_cell.length_b   1.000
_cell.length_c   1.000
_cell.angle_alpha   90.00
_cell.angle_beta   90.00
_cell.angle_gamma   90.00
#
_symmetry.space_group_name_H-M   'P 1'
#
loop_
_entity.id
_entity.type
_entity.pdbx_description
1 polymer ?
#
loop_
_entity_poly.entity_id
_entity_poly.type
_entity_poly.pdbx_seq_one_letter_code
_entity_poly.pdbx_strand_id
1 'polypeptide(L)'
;MANIEFNPVDHPHRRYNPLTGQWILVSPHRAKRPWSGQDEKPSTEQLPNYDEQCFLCPTNKRISGDENPDYQALTYSATTLPP
;
A
#
# COMPACT_ATOMS: atom_id res chain seq x y z
N MET A 1 -19.40 1.82 43.41
CA MET A 1 -18.89 1.47 42.07
C MET A 1 -18.41 2.77 41.45
N ALA A 2 -17.13 2.88 41.09
CA ALA A 2 -16.62 4.10 40.47
C ALA A 2 -17.29 4.29 39.10
N ASN A 3 -17.87 5.46 38.86
CA ASN A 3 -18.33 5.85 37.52
C ASN A 3 -17.08 6.05 36.67
N ILE A 4 -16.78 5.09 35.81
CA ILE A 4 -15.72 5.22 34.81
C ILE A 4 -16.35 5.91 33.61
N GLU A 5 -15.92 7.16 33.36
CA GLU A 5 -16.31 7.92 32.18
C GLU A 5 -15.68 7.31 30.92
N PHE A 6 -16.42 7.31 29.82
CA PHE A 6 -15.89 6.79 28.56
C PHE A 6 -14.77 7.69 28.02
N ASN A 7 -13.55 7.16 27.90
CA ASN A 7 -12.46 7.80 27.19
C ASN A 7 -12.17 7.06 25.86
N PRO A 8 -12.38 7.66 24.67
CA PRO A 8 -12.08 7.01 23.40
C PRO A 8 -10.59 6.71 23.18
N VAL A 9 -9.68 7.33 23.94
CA VAL A 9 -8.23 7.05 23.88
C VAL A 9 -7.89 5.70 24.52
N ASP A 10 -8.65 5.27 25.52
CA ASP A 10 -8.35 4.06 26.29
C ASP A 10 -9.38 2.95 26.06
N HIS A 11 -10.64 3.31 25.89
CA HIS A 11 -11.75 2.36 25.80
C HIS A 11 -12.02 1.92 24.35
N PRO A 12 -12.22 0.60 24.13
CA PRO A 12 -12.63 0.09 22.83
C PRO A 12 -13.95 0.70 22.36
N HIS A 13 -14.02 1.06 21.08
CA HIS A 13 -15.21 1.68 20.49
C HIS A 13 -15.29 1.39 18.99
N ARG A 14 -16.40 1.77 18.35
CA ARG A 14 -16.57 1.64 16.90
C ARG A 14 -16.71 3.03 16.26
N ARG A 15 -16.14 3.20 15.07
CA ARG A 15 -16.29 4.40 14.24
C ARG A 15 -16.94 4.03 12.92
N TYR A 16 -17.92 4.81 12.50
CA TYR A 16 -18.61 4.59 11.23
C TYR A 16 -17.84 5.25 10.08
N ASN A 17 -17.66 4.51 8.97
CA ASN A 17 -17.15 5.02 7.72
C ASN A 17 -18.33 5.31 6.78
N PRO A 18 -18.65 6.60 6.51
CA PRO A 18 -19.79 6.95 5.67
C PRO A 18 -19.58 6.64 4.19
N LEU A 19 -18.34 6.46 3.72
CA LEU A 19 -18.05 6.12 2.32
C LEU A 19 -18.38 4.66 2.00
N THR A 20 -18.18 3.76 2.97
CA THR A 20 -18.40 2.32 2.78
C THR A 20 -19.64 1.81 3.50
N GLY A 21 -20.25 2.60 4.38
CA GLY A 21 -21.37 2.18 5.21
C GLY A 21 -20.99 1.18 6.32
N GLN A 22 -19.70 1.06 6.62
CA GLN A 22 -19.18 0.04 7.53
C GLN A 22 -18.67 0.64 8.83
N TRP A 23 -18.53 -0.20 9.84
CA TRP A 23 -18.00 0.19 11.15
C TRP A 23 -16.61 -0.41 11.35
N ILE A 24 -15.68 0.41 11.83
CA ILE A 24 -14.34 -0.01 12.24
C ILE A 24 -14.30 -0.18 13.75
N LEU A 25 -13.80 -1.32 14.24
CA LEU A 25 -13.51 -1.53 15.66
C LEU A 25 -12.15 -0.93 16.01
N VAL A 26 -12.13 -0.06 17.01
CA VAL A 26 -10.93 0.57 17.55
C VAL A 26 -10.65 -0.03 18.91
N SER A 27 -9.49 -0.69 19.06
CA SER A 27 -9.00 -1.26 20.31
C SER A 27 -7.64 -0.61 20.65
N PRO A 28 -7.60 0.50 21.41
CA PRO A 28 -6.42 1.37 21.52
C PRO A 28 -5.13 0.68 22.02
N HIS A 29 -5.26 -0.38 22.82
CA HIS A 29 -4.11 -1.08 23.40
C HIS A 29 -3.74 -2.39 22.70
N ARG A 30 -4.36 -2.72 21.56
CA ARG A 30 -4.14 -4.00 20.85
C ARG A 30 -2.68 -4.24 20.51
N ALA A 31 -1.95 -3.19 20.10
CA ALA A 31 -0.54 -3.26 19.72
C ALA A 31 0.44 -3.42 20.90
N LYS A 32 -0.02 -3.29 22.17
CA LYS A 32 0.83 -3.53 23.35
C LYS A 32 1.08 -5.01 23.62
N ARG A 33 0.38 -5.91 22.92
CA ARG A 33 0.61 -7.35 23.05
C ARG A 33 1.98 -7.71 22.46
N PRO A 34 2.71 -8.64 23.09
CA PRO A 34 3.97 -9.11 22.52
C PRO A 34 3.72 -9.68 21.13
N TRP A 35 4.48 -9.21 20.15
CA TRP A 35 4.46 -9.71 18.80
C TRP A 35 5.48 -10.86 18.68
N SER A 36 5.07 -11.97 18.08
CA SER A 36 5.94 -13.12 17.78
C SER A 36 5.68 -13.66 16.38
N GLY A 37 5.07 -12.84 15.51
CA GLY A 37 4.79 -13.17 14.13
C GLY A 37 5.90 -12.70 13.19
N GLN A 38 5.53 -12.52 11.92
CA GLN A 38 6.44 -12.06 10.87
C GLN A 38 6.98 -10.65 11.14
N ASP A 39 8.26 -10.46 10.84
CA ASP A 39 8.90 -9.14 10.80
C ASP A 39 9.19 -8.82 9.33
N GLU A 40 8.57 -7.75 8.80
CA GLU A 40 8.73 -7.36 7.41
C GLU A 40 10.07 -6.63 7.24
N LYS A 41 10.91 -7.12 6.32
CA LYS A 41 12.16 -6.42 6.01
C LYS A 41 11.84 -5.21 5.14
N PRO A 42 12.39 -4.02 5.46
CA PRO A 42 12.29 -2.90 4.54
C PRO A 42 12.98 -3.27 3.22
N SER A 43 12.45 -2.77 2.10
CA SER A 43 13.19 -2.84 0.86
C SER A 43 14.40 -1.92 0.96
N THR A 44 15.60 -2.51 0.92
CA THR A 44 16.89 -1.78 0.92
C THR A 44 17.52 -1.75 -0.47
N GLU A 45 16.79 -2.21 -1.49
CA GLU A 45 17.32 -2.36 -2.83
C GLU A 45 17.50 -0.98 -3.49
N GLN A 46 18.73 -0.71 -3.92
CA GLN A 46 19.02 0.44 -4.76
C GLN A 46 18.80 0.02 -6.21
N LEU A 47 17.63 0.37 -6.72
CA LEU A 47 17.29 0.13 -8.13
C LEU A 47 18.07 1.09 -9.03
N PRO A 48 18.56 0.63 -10.19
CA PRO A 48 19.19 1.53 -11.15
C PRO A 48 18.15 2.50 -11.73
N ASN A 49 18.62 3.65 -12.23
CA ASN A 49 17.76 4.60 -12.93
C ASN A 49 17.18 4.03 -14.24
N TYR A 50 17.85 3.01 -14.79
CA TYR A 50 17.44 2.31 -16.00
C TYR A 50 17.82 0.83 -15.88
N ASP A 51 16.90 -0.04 -16.28
CA ASP A 51 17.12 -1.48 -16.38
C ASP A 51 16.70 -1.93 -17.78
N GLU A 52 17.58 -2.64 -18.49
CA GLU A 52 17.32 -3.15 -19.84
C GLU A 52 16.17 -4.18 -19.88
N GLN A 53 15.87 -4.82 -18.74
CA GLN A 53 14.79 -5.81 -18.61
C GLN A 53 13.47 -5.20 -18.13
N CYS A 54 13.45 -3.91 -17.81
CA CYS A 54 12.27 -3.21 -17.30
C CYS A 54 11.28 -2.88 -18.43
N PHE A 55 10.13 -3.56 -18.45
CA PHE A 55 9.06 -3.35 -19.44
C PHE A 55 8.42 -1.96 -19.39
N LEU A 56 8.64 -1.21 -18.32
CA LEU A 56 8.10 0.12 -18.14
C LEU A 56 9.09 1.22 -18.52
N CYS A 57 10.38 0.93 -18.68
CA CYS A 57 11.43 1.91 -18.89
C CYS A 57 11.45 2.45 -20.34
N PRO A 58 11.91 3.69 -20.59
CA PRO A 58 11.91 4.28 -21.93
C PRO A 58 12.72 3.41 -22.89
N THR A 59 12.41 3.45 -24.18
CA THR A 59 13.05 2.68 -25.27
C THR A 59 13.02 1.14 -25.14
N ASN A 60 12.66 0.57 -23.99
CA ASN A 60 12.51 -0.86 -23.82
C ASN A 60 11.22 -1.41 -24.44
N LYS A 61 11.29 -2.69 -24.79
CA LYS A 61 10.15 -3.47 -25.27
C LYS A 61 9.24 -3.87 -24.11
N ARG A 62 7.93 -3.69 -24.27
CA ARG A 62 6.89 -4.14 -23.34
C ARG A 62 6.66 -5.64 -23.45
N ILE A 63 5.94 -6.18 -22.47
CA ILE A 63 5.45 -7.57 -22.53
C ILE A 63 4.55 -7.84 -23.75
N SER A 64 3.80 -6.83 -24.23
CA SER A 64 2.99 -6.93 -25.46
C SER A 64 3.83 -7.02 -26.73
N GLY A 65 5.11 -6.65 -26.65
CA GLY A 65 6.01 -6.56 -27.79
C GLY A 65 6.16 -5.15 -28.39
N ASP A 66 5.40 -4.16 -27.90
CA ASP A 66 5.54 -2.77 -28.34
C ASP A 66 6.75 -2.10 -27.67
N GLU A 67 7.37 -1.13 -28.33
CA GLU A 67 8.49 -0.37 -27.76
C GLU A 67 7.98 0.89 -27.02
N ASN A 68 8.57 1.18 -25.87
CA ASN A 68 8.31 2.42 -25.15
C ASN A 68 8.94 3.61 -25.88
N PRO A 69 8.22 4.73 -26.05
CA PRO A 69 8.83 5.97 -26.49
C PRO A 69 10.00 6.40 -25.57
N ASP A 70 10.93 7.20 -26.10
CA ASP A 70 12.00 7.81 -25.30
C ASP A 70 11.48 9.01 -24.49
N TYR A 71 10.69 8.72 -23.46
CA TYR A 71 10.14 9.72 -22.58
C TYR A 71 11.15 10.09 -21.48
N GLN A 72 11.24 11.38 -21.16
CA GLN A 72 12.20 11.93 -20.20
C GLN A 72 11.58 12.23 -18.82
N ALA A 73 10.27 12.03 -18.67
CA ALA A 73 9.52 12.33 -17.45
C ALA A 73 8.31 11.39 -17.28
N LEU A 74 7.11 11.94 -17.08
CA LEU A 74 5.88 11.15 -16.99
C LEU A 74 5.44 10.64 -18.37
N THR A 75 5.03 9.37 -18.39
CA THR A 75 4.36 8.74 -19.53
C THR A 75 3.10 8.03 -19.05
N TYR A 76 2.16 7.82 -19.97
CA TYR A 76 0.96 7.02 -19.77
C TYR A 76 0.92 5.94 -20.82
N SER A 77 0.33 4.79 -20.49
CA SER A 77 0.15 3.74 -21.47
C SER A 77 -1.06 2.89 -21.17
N ALA A 78 -1.74 2.47 -22.24
CA ALA A 78 -2.87 1.56 -22.12
C ALA A 78 -2.37 0.17 -21.72
N THR A 79 -3.01 -0.43 -20.72
CA THR A 79 -2.75 -1.82 -20.36
C THR A 79 -3.42 -2.73 -21.40
N THR A 80 -2.64 -3.17 -22.39
CA THR A 80 -3.05 -4.24 -23.32
C THR A 80 -2.60 -5.58 -22.76
N LEU A 81 -3.17 -5.99 -21.62
CA LEU A 81 -3.06 -7.39 -21.22
C LEU A 81 -4.07 -8.19 -22.05
N PRO A 82 -3.64 -9.25 -22.77
CA PRO A 82 -4.60 -10.19 -23.32
C PRO A 82 -5.40 -10.81 -22.16
N PRO A 83 -6.66 -11.22 -22.39
CA PRO A 83 -7.47 -11.91 -21.38
C PRO A 83 -6.80 -13.19 -20.86
#